data_AF-A0A8I1LY33-F1
#
_entry.id   AF-A0A8I1LY33-F1
#
_cell.length_a   1.000
_cell.length_b   1.000
_cell.length_c   1.000
_cell.angle_alpha   90.00
_cell.angle_beta   90.00
_cell.angle_gamma   90.00
#
_symmetry.space_group_name_H-M   'P 1'
#
loop_
_entity.id
_entity.type
_entity.pdbx_description
1 polymer ?
#
loop_
_entity_poly.entity_id
_entity_poly.type
_entity_poly.pdbx_seq_one_letter_code
_entity_poly.pdbx_strand_id
1 'polypeptide(L)'
;MKKTLCTVLSLLLVFTLLYGCRNFKPSSTGRAVVSGSSCLIVLNGSPTVMINSSDDEDLFSDVRTGDLIKIKHANEIMESYPPQVNVYSCKIVSKGTADDVDKEVLDELASHGWDYE
;
A
#
# COMPACT_ATOMS: atom_id res chain seq x y z
N MET A 1 15.25 42.39 27.01
CA MET A 1 15.44 40.92 27.07
C MET A 1 14.13 40.13 27.06
N LYS A 2 13.11 40.48 27.86
CA LYS A 2 11.82 39.75 27.87
C LYS A 2 11.05 39.79 26.54
N LYS A 3 11.05 40.95 25.85
CA LYS A 3 10.33 41.14 24.58
C LYS A 3 10.92 40.30 23.44
N THR A 4 12.24 40.31 23.28
CA THR A 4 12.96 39.55 22.25
C THR A 4 12.86 38.04 22.47
N LEU A 5 12.86 37.58 23.73
CA LEU A 5 12.66 36.17 24.07
C LEU A 5 11.25 35.68 23.68
N CYS A 6 10.20 36.47 23.97
CA CYS A 6 8.84 36.14 23.56
C CYS A 6 8.67 36.11 22.03
N THR A 7 9.31 37.02 21.30
CA THR A 7 9.20 37.05 19.83
C THR A 7 9.84 35.81 19.20
N VAL A 8 11.02 35.40 19.70
CA VAL A 8 11.70 34.19 19.22
C VAL A 8 10.91 32.92 19.56
N LEU A 9 10.35 32.82 20.78
CA LEU A 9 9.52 31.69 21.17
C LEU A 9 8.26 31.58 20.31
N SER A 10 7.60 32.70 20.04
CA SER A 10 6.41 32.77 19.19
C SER A 10 6.72 32.37 17.74
N LEU A 11 7.88 32.78 17.21
CA LEU A 11 8.28 32.44 15.84
C LEU A 11 8.58 30.94 15.71
N LEU A 12 9.24 30.34 16.70
CA LEU A 12 9.52 28.90 16.75
C LEU A 12 8.23 28.08 16.79
N LEU A 13 7.21 28.56 17.53
CA LEU A 13 5.91 27.91 17.66
C LEU A 13 5.13 27.93 16.32
N VAL A 14 5.22 29.03 15.57
CA VAL A 14 4.65 29.14 14.22
C VAL A 14 5.34 28.20 13.23
N PHE A 15 6.68 28.09 13.30
CA PHE A 15 7.41 27.11 12.48
C PHE A 15 7.00 25.68 12.79
N THR A 16 6.84 25.30 14.06
CA THR A 16 6.38 23.94 14.41
C THR A 16 4.96 23.64 13.95
N LEU A 17 4.07 24.64 13.92
CA LEU A 17 2.70 24.47 13.41
C LEU A 17 2.65 24.27 11.89
N LEU A 18 3.62 24.81 11.14
CA LEU A 18 3.69 24.66 9.68
C LEU A 18 4.29 23.32 9.21
N TYR A 19 5.02 22.60 10.06
CA TYR A 19 5.51 21.24 9.75
C TYR A 19 4.45 20.15 9.95
N GLY A 20 3.33 20.48 10.59
CA GLY A 20 2.29 19.56 10.99
C GLY A 20 1.17 19.40 9.97
N CYS A 21 1.47 18.90 8.77
CA CYS A 21 0.47 18.30 7.86
C CYS A 21 1.17 17.42 6.81
N ARG A 22 1.97 16.46 7.27
CA ARG A 22 2.52 15.44 6.37
C ARG A 22 1.39 14.45 6.11
N ASN A 23 0.85 14.43 4.89
CA ASN A 23 -0.16 13.48 4.44
C ASN A 23 0.29 12.05 4.77
N PHE A 24 -0.22 11.50 5.88
CA PHE A 24 0.16 10.18 6.36
C PHE A 24 -0.51 9.15 5.46
N LYS A 25 0.31 8.42 4.72
CA LYS A 25 -0.13 7.29 3.89
C LYS A 25 0.11 6.01 4.69
N PRO A 26 -0.95 5.25 5.08
CA PRO A 26 -0.79 3.99 5.79
C PRO A 26 0.09 3.02 5.00
N SER A 27 0.70 2.09 5.72
CA SER A 27 1.54 1.04 5.12
C SER A 27 1.11 -0.32 5.62
N SER A 28 1.02 -1.26 4.67
CA SER A 28 0.61 -2.64 4.90
C SER A 28 1.64 -3.59 4.33
N THR A 29 1.77 -4.79 4.90
CA THR A 29 2.66 -5.85 4.43
C THR A 29 1.86 -7.13 4.27
N GLY A 30 1.98 -7.78 3.12
CA GLY A 30 1.16 -8.93 2.75
C GLY A 30 1.76 -9.67 1.57
N ARG A 31 1.13 -10.79 1.20
CA ARG A 31 1.55 -11.59 0.04
C ARG A 31 0.94 -11.04 -1.23
N ALA A 32 1.73 -10.95 -2.29
CA ALA A 32 1.25 -10.55 -3.59
C ALA A 32 0.56 -11.70 -4.32
N VAL A 33 -0.45 -11.39 -5.12
CA VAL A 33 -1.02 -12.28 -6.13
C VAL A 33 -1.08 -11.51 -7.44
N VAL A 34 -0.52 -12.05 -8.52
CA VAL A 34 -0.52 -11.41 -9.83
C VAL A 34 -1.51 -12.12 -10.73
N SER A 35 -2.43 -11.36 -11.33
CA SER A 35 -3.49 -11.85 -12.18
C SER A 35 -3.56 -11.01 -13.45
N GLY A 36 -2.94 -11.50 -14.54
CA GLY A 36 -2.74 -10.74 -15.76
C GLY A 36 -1.97 -9.44 -15.50
N SER A 37 -2.57 -8.29 -15.83
CA SER A 37 -2.01 -6.97 -15.55
C SER A 37 -2.32 -6.44 -14.14
N SER A 38 -3.13 -7.15 -13.35
CA SER A 38 -3.52 -6.73 -12.00
C SER A 38 -2.60 -7.33 -10.95
N CYS A 39 -2.29 -6.54 -9.91
CA CYS A 39 -1.55 -7.00 -8.75
C CYS A 39 -2.41 -6.82 -7.51
N LEU A 40 -2.56 -7.88 -6.72
CA LEU A 40 -3.33 -7.90 -5.49
C LEU A 40 -2.39 -8.07 -4.30
N ILE A 41 -2.80 -7.54 -3.15
CA ILE A 41 -2.18 -7.84 -1.86
C ILE A 41 -3.17 -8.62 -0.99
N VAL A 42 -2.71 -9.71 -0.39
CA VAL A 42 -3.47 -10.49 0.57
C VAL A 42 -3.09 -10.03 1.97
N LEU A 43 -4.06 -9.43 2.66
CA LEU A 43 -3.93 -8.95 4.03
C LEU A 43 -4.90 -9.71 4.92
N ASN A 44 -4.38 -10.44 5.92
CA ASN A 44 -5.19 -11.24 6.84
C ASN A 44 -6.21 -12.17 6.16
N GLY A 45 -5.82 -12.80 5.05
CA GLY A 45 -6.70 -13.69 4.28
C GLY A 45 -7.67 -12.97 3.33
N SER A 46 -7.64 -11.64 3.23
CA SER A 46 -8.49 -10.90 2.30
C SER A 46 -7.67 -10.34 1.14
N PRO A 47 -7.98 -10.69 -0.12
CA PRO A 47 -7.32 -10.12 -1.29
C PRO A 47 -7.84 -8.69 -1.55
N THR A 48 -6.95 -7.78 -1.96
CA THR A 48 -7.29 -6.41 -2.36
C THR A 48 -6.49 -6.06 -3.60
N VAL A 49 -7.17 -5.61 -4.65
CA VAL A 49 -6.55 -5.16 -5.90
C VAL A 49 -5.83 -3.82 -5.66
N MET A 50 -4.58 -3.74 -6.11
CA MET A 50 -3.77 -2.54 -6.00
C MET A 50 -3.83 -1.74 -7.30
N ILE A 51 -4.33 -0.51 -7.21
CA ILE A 51 -4.34 0.44 -8.31
C ILE A 51 -3.09 1.31 -8.22
N ASN A 52 -2.28 1.36 -9.28
CA ASN A 52 -1.12 2.23 -9.31
C ASN A 52 -1.58 3.70 -9.34
N SER A 53 -1.25 4.45 -8.29
CA SER A 53 -1.49 5.89 -8.17
C SER A 53 -0.19 6.63 -7.85
N SER A 54 0.94 6.06 -8.24
CA SER A 54 2.26 6.66 -8.16
C SER A 54 2.67 7.27 -9.50
N ASP A 55 3.82 7.95 -9.53
CA ASP A 55 4.43 8.45 -10.77
C ASP A 55 5.32 7.40 -11.47
N ASP A 56 5.36 6.16 -10.95
CA ASP A 56 6.13 5.04 -11.47
C ASP A 56 5.19 4.03 -12.14
N GLU A 57 5.12 4.04 -13.47
CA GLU A 57 4.24 3.14 -14.24
C GLU A 57 4.58 1.66 -14.05
N ASP A 58 5.84 1.35 -13.73
CA ASP A 58 6.37 -0.01 -13.59
C ASP A 58 6.35 -0.51 -12.14
N LEU A 59 5.61 0.16 -11.25
CA LEU A 59 5.60 -0.08 -9.79
C LEU A 59 5.44 -1.55 -9.37
N PHE A 60 4.72 -2.34 -10.17
CA PHE A 60 4.43 -3.74 -9.89
C PHE A 60 5.13 -4.73 -10.84
N SER A 61 5.90 -4.26 -11.82
CA SER A 61 6.46 -5.08 -12.91
C SER A 61 7.31 -6.28 -12.44
N ASP A 62 8.04 -6.11 -11.33
CA ASP A 62 8.91 -7.13 -10.74
C ASP A 62 8.23 -8.01 -9.68
N VAL A 63 6.98 -7.70 -9.31
CA VAL A 63 6.22 -8.43 -8.30
C VAL A 63 5.71 -9.74 -8.90
N ARG A 64 5.83 -10.83 -8.14
CA ARG A 64 5.30 -12.15 -8.51
C ARG A 64 4.39 -12.69 -7.43
N THR A 65 3.48 -13.59 -7.80
CA THR A 65 2.62 -14.30 -6.86
C THR A 65 3.46 -14.96 -5.77
N GLY A 66 3.11 -14.71 -4.51
CA GLY A 66 3.83 -15.19 -3.34
C GLY A 66 4.88 -14.24 -2.77
N ASP A 67 5.33 -13.23 -3.53
CA ASP A 67 6.27 -12.24 -3.01
C ASP A 67 5.69 -11.56 -1.76
N LEU A 68 6.49 -11.41 -0.70
CA LEU A 68 6.11 -10.60 0.45
C LEU A 68 6.36 -9.14 0.07
N ILE A 69 5.31 -8.34 -0.02
CA ILE A 69 5.39 -6.95 -0.43
C ILE A 69 4.97 -6.02 0.71
N LYS A 70 5.57 -4.84 0.75
CA LYS A 70 5.18 -3.74 1.61
C LYS A 70 4.72 -2.57 0.74
N ILE A 71 3.50 -2.11 0.98
CA ILE A 71 2.89 -1.02 0.22
C ILE A 71 2.66 0.22 1.08
N LYS A 72 2.54 1.37 0.43
CA LYS A 72 1.87 2.56 0.99
C LYS A 72 0.65 2.86 0.15
N HIS A 73 -0.48 3.11 0.80
CA HIS A 73 -1.75 3.19 0.09
C HIS A 73 -2.64 4.31 0.64
N ALA A 74 -3.75 4.58 -0.05
CA ALA A 74 -4.81 5.47 0.39
C ALA A 74 -5.57 4.87 1.59
N ASN A 75 -6.29 5.71 2.35
CA ASN A 75 -7.17 5.22 3.41
C ASN A 75 -8.50 4.71 2.82
N GLU A 76 -8.90 5.29 1.69
CA GLU A 76 -10.11 4.98 0.97
C GLU A 76 -9.95 3.66 0.22
N ILE A 77 -10.92 2.76 0.43
CA ILE A 77 -11.04 1.49 -0.28
C ILE A 77 -12.32 1.57 -1.11
N MET A 78 -12.24 1.13 -2.37
CA MET A 78 -13.40 1.11 -3.27
C MET A 78 -14.23 -0.14 -3.03
N GLU A 79 -15.55 0.05 -2.89
CA GLU A 79 -16.54 -1.03 -2.71
C GLU A 79 -16.71 -1.83 -4.01
N SER A 80 -15.85 -2.83 -4.18
CA SER A 80 -15.81 -3.75 -5.31
C SER A 80 -15.36 -5.14 -4.84
N TYR A 81 -15.35 -6.13 -5.74
CA TYR A 81 -14.84 -7.45 -5.42
C TYR A 81 -13.75 -7.92 -6.42
N PRO A 82 -12.53 -8.23 -5.94
CA PRO A 82 -12.00 -7.86 -4.63
C PRO A 82 -11.99 -6.33 -4.44
N PRO A 83 -11.95 -5.82 -3.20
CA PRO A 83 -11.84 -4.38 -2.96
C PRO A 83 -10.61 -3.81 -3.65
N GLN A 84 -10.66 -2.54 -4.04
CA GLN A 84 -9.55 -1.86 -4.70
C GLN A 84 -9.00 -0.75 -3.81
N VAL A 85 -7.68 -0.57 -3.83
CA VAL A 85 -7.01 0.50 -3.10
C VAL A 85 -5.93 1.16 -3.95
N ASN A 86 -5.85 2.49 -3.87
CA ASN A 86 -4.79 3.25 -4.52
C ASN A 86 -3.47 3.05 -3.79
N VAL A 87 -2.43 2.65 -4.52
CA VAL A 87 -1.08 2.39 -4.00
C VAL A 87 -0.10 3.42 -4.56
N TYR A 88 0.72 3.96 -3.67
CA TYR A 88 1.69 5.02 -3.97
C TYR A 88 3.14 4.53 -3.98
N SER A 89 3.40 3.36 -3.40
CA SER A 89 4.71 2.71 -3.42
C SER A 89 4.55 1.23 -3.13
N CYS A 90 5.34 0.39 -3.79
CA CYS A 90 5.48 -1.03 -3.53
C CYS A 90 6.96 -1.35 -3.31
N LYS A 91 7.26 -2.19 -2.32
CA LYS A 91 8.60 -2.73 -2.10
C LYS A 91 8.50 -4.23 -1.85
N ILE A 92 9.24 -5.01 -2.63
CA ILE A 92 9.43 -6.43 -2.36
C ILE A 92 10.33 -6.57 -1.12
N VAL A 93 9.80 -7.20 -0.08
CA VAL A 93 10.49 -7.48 1.19
C VAL A 93 11.28 -8.78 1.07
N SER A 94 10.66 -9.82 0.51
CA SER A 94 11.30 -11.10 0.21
C SER A 94 10.59 -11.77 -0.96
N LYS A 95 11.33 -12.54 -1.75
CA LYS A 95 10.77 -13.37 -2.81
C LYS A 95 9.97 -14.54 -2.23
N GLY A 96 8.93 -14.96 -2.94
CA GLY A 96 8.11 -16.11 -2.58
C GLY A 96 7.55 -16.82 -3.82
N THR A 97 6.62 -17.73 -3.57
CA THR A 97 5.96 -18.58 -4.56
C THR A 97 4.46 -18.67 -4.28
N ALA A 98 3.67 -19.19 -5.22
CA ALA A 98 2.23 -19.38 -5.00
C ALA A 98 1.89 -20.17 -3.73
N ASP A 99 2.74 -21.12 -3.33
CA ASP A 99 2.58 -21.91 -2.10
C ASP A 99 2.68 -21.07 -0.80
N ASP A 100 3.22 -19.86 -0.88
CA ASP A 100 3.28 -18.90 0.24
C ASP A 100 1.95 -18.14 0.44
N VAL A 101 0.99 -18.27 -0.49
CA VAL A 101 -0.34 -17.68 -0.40
C VAL A 101 -1.32 -18.73 0.11
N ASP A 102 -2.24 -18.31 0.98
CA ASP A 102 -3.26 -19.22 1.50
C ASP A 102 -4.10 -19.78 0.34
N LYS A 103 -4.20 -21.11 0.28
CA LYS A 103 -4.92 -21.82 -0.77
C LYS A 103 -6.40 -21.43 -0.79
N GLU A 104 -7.02 -21.18 0.35
CA GLU A 104 -8.43 -20.80 0.41
C GLU A 104 -8.67 -19.46 -0.32
N VAL A 105 -7.73 -18.51 -0.19
CA VAL A 105 -7.78 -17.22 -0.89
C VAL A 105 -7.62 -17.40 -2.40
N LEU A 106 -6.69 -18.25 -2.82
CA LEU A 106 -6.47 -18.55 -4.24
C LEU A 106 -7.67 -19.26 -4.87
N ASP A 107 -8.27 -20.22 -4.16
CA ASP A 107 -9.45 -20.95 -4.61
C ASP A 107 -10.68 -20.02 -4.68
N GLU A 108 -10.85 -19.10 -3.71
CA GLU A 108 -11.90 -18.08 -3.73
C GLU A 108 -11.74 -17.13 -4.93
N LEU A 109 -10.54 -16.60 -5.17
CA LEU A 109 -10.24 -15.76 -6.33
C LEU A 109 -10.56 -16.47 -7.65
N ALA A 110 -10.10 -17.72 -7.80
CA ALA A 110 -10.37 -18.52 -8.99
C ALA A 110 -11.87 -18.76 -9.21
N SER A 111 -12.63 -19.03 -8.14
CA SER A 111 -14.09 -19.24 -8.24
C SER A 111 -14.85 -18.00 -8.74
N HIS A 112 -14.25 -16.82 -8.59
CA HIS A 112 -14.77 -15.53 -9.08
C HIS A 112 -14.15 -15.08 -10.41
N GLY A 113 -13.38 -15.94 -11.09
CA GLY A 113 -12.82 -15.69 -12.41
C GLY A 113 -11.48 -14.95 -12.42
N TRP A 114 -10.74 -14.96 -11.30
CA TRP A 114 -9.39 -14.41 -11.23
C TRP A 114 -8.35 -15.52 -11.46
N ASP A 115 -7.69 -15.46 -12.61
CA ASP A 115 -6.60 -16.37 -12.96
C ASP A 115 -5.25 -15.77 -12.56
N TYR A 116 -4.41 -16.52 -11.85
CA TYR A 116 -3.12 -16.03 -11.34
C TYR A 116 -1.92 -16.79 -11.93
N GLU A 117 -0.81 -16.06 -12.10
CA GLU A 117 0.47 -16.57 -12.60
C GLU A 117 1.37 -17.13 -11.51
#